data_AF-A0A8H7FCH0-F1
#
_entry.id   AF-A0A8H7FCH0-F1
#
_cell.length_a   1.000
_cell.length_b   1.000
_cell.length_c   1.000
_cell.angle_alpha   90.00
_cell.angle_beta   90.00
_cell.angle_gamma   90.00
#
_symmetry.space_group_name_H-M   'P 1'
#
loop_
_entity.id
_entity.type
_entity.pdbx_description
1 polymer ?
#
loop_
_entity_poly.entity_id
_entity_poly.type
_entity_poly.pdbx_seq_one_letter_code
_entity_poly.pdbx_strand_id
1 'polypeptide(L)'
;TLKGSYYANINPGLQKFEITPSQRQSHPEYYGENIWPKTDEKRVEGFKQAFENLGGKREQRFIFKTTKARLLHYFPPSEGNVLPADDEPVDSWCGFHLDHSLLTGLCSAMFLRQADNGVPTIVPSPSTASGLYIRTRGGELTKVTIPADSLAFQTGEALELVTDGKLKATPHCVRVGAGEGAEVISRETFALFMQPDTNQRISASETFGQFSKRVFAEHYEDKM
;
A
#
# COMPACT_ATOMS: atom_id res chain seq x y z
N THR A 1 3.34 -16.18 -7.21
CA THR A 1 2.58 -14.91 -7.22
C THR A 1 3.54 -13.79 -7.58
N LEU A 2 3.08 -12.76 -8.31
CA LEU A 2 3.91 -11.64 -8.80
C LEU A 2 4.37 -10.67 -7.71
N LYS A 3 3.70 -10.72 -6.57
CA LYS A 3 3.78 -9.71 -5.52
C LYS A 3 3.50 -10.33 -4.15
N GLY A 4 4.37 -10.07 -3.20
CA GLY A 4 4.12 -10.21 -1.77
C GLY A 4 3.51 -8.92 -1.23
N SER A 5 2.50 -9.01 -0.37
CA SER A 5 1.88 -7.85 0.28
C SER A 5 1.66 -8.15 1.75
N TYR A 6 2.29 -7.35 2.60
CA TYR A 6 2.25 -7.51 4.05
C TYR A 6 1.57 -6.30 4.65
N TYR A 7 0.40 -6.53 5.25
CA TYR A 7 -0.39 -5.47 5.89
C TYR A 7 -0.22 -5.53 7.40
N ALA A 8 -0.15 -4.37 8.04
CA ALA A 8 -0.25 -4.27 9.49
C ALA A 8 -0.97 -2.98 9.91
N ASN A 9 -1.72 -3.10 11.02
CA ASN A 9 -2.23 -2.01 11.81
C ASN A 9 -1.07 -1.42 12.62
N ILE A 10 -0.60 -0.22 12.27
CA ILE A 10 0.64 0.32 12.85
C ILE A 10 0.44 1.43 13.86
N ASN A 11 -0.80 1.78 14.18
CA ASN A 11 -1.06 2.86 15.12
C ASN A 11 -0.71 2.41 16.55
N PRO A 12 0.38 2.91 17.17
CA PRO A 12 0.79 2.47 18.50
C PRO A 12 -0.18 2.97 19.59
N GLY A 13 -1.05 3.93 19.26
CA GLY A 13 -2.15 4.40 20.11
C GLY A 13 -3.41 3.55 20.02
N LEU A 14 -3.46 2.49 19.18
CA LEU A 14 -4.66 1.63 19.06
C LEU A 14 -5.13 1.08 20.41
N GLN A 15 -4.20 0.69 21.29
CA GLN A 15 -4.55 0.19 22.63
C GLN A 15 -5.04 1.29 23.59
N LYS A 16 -4.80 2.56 23.27
CA LYS A 16 -5.25 3.71 24.05
C LYS A 16 -6.64 4.22 23.63
N PHE A 17 -7.14 3.78 22.47
CA PHE A 17 -8.50 4.12 22.06
C PHE A 17 -9.50 3.18 22.73
N GLU A 18 -10.58 3.74 23.27
CA GLU A 18 -11.74 2.95 23.67
C GLU A 18 -12.39 2.35 22.43
N ILE A 19 -12.04 1.10 22.12
CA ILE A 19 -12.63 0.30 21.05
C ILE A 19 -13.54 -0.72 21.72
N THR A 20 -14.84 -0.59 21.49
CA THR A 20 -15.82 -1.52 22.06
C THR A 20 -15.66 -2.94 21.47
N PRO A 21 -16.03 -4.00 22.21
CA PRO A 21 -16.00 -5.37 21.69
C PRO A 21 -16.79 -5.54 20.38
N SER A 22 -17.95 -4.87 20.28
CA SER A 22 -18.78 -4.87 19.07
C SER A 22 -18.11 -4.20 17.87
N GLN A 23 -17.41 -3.07 18.07
CA GLN A 23 -16.62 -2.45 17.00
C GLN A 23 -15.48 -3.35 16.52
N ARG A 24 -14.77 -4.00 17.45
CA ARG A 24 -13.69 -4.93 17.09
C ARG A 24 -14.21 -6.14 16.32
N GLN A 25 -15.34 -6.71 16.75
CA GLN A 25 -15.97 -7.84 16.08
C GLN A 25 -16.52 -7.46 14.68
N SER A 26 -17.04 -6.25 14.54
CA SER A 26 -17.61 -5.78 13.27
C SER A 26 -16.58 -5.30 12.27
N HIS A 27 -15.37 -4.91 12.71
CA HIS A 27 -14.29 -4.42 11.86
C HIS A 27 -12.96 -5.13 12.17
N PRO A 28 -12.90 -6.48 12.09
CA PRO A 28 -11.71 -7.25 12.41
C PRO A 28 -10.53 -6.91 11.51
N GLU A 29 -10.77 -6.39 10.30
CA GLU A 29 -9.72 -5.93 9.41
C GLU A 29 -8.95 -4.74 10.00
N TYR A 30 -9.59 -3.82 10.72
CA TYR A 30 -8.94 -2.61 11.30
C TYR A 30 -8.49 -2.80 12.75
N TYR A 31 -9.16 -3.68 13.49
CA TYR A 31 -8.92 -3.88 14.92
C TYR A 31 -8.47 -5.30 15.27
N GLY A 32 -8.26 -6.16 14.27
CA GLY A 32 -7.65 -7.47 14.46
C GLY A 32 -6.19 -7.36 14.86
N GLU A 33 -5.69 -8.43 15.46
CA GLU A 33 -4.26 -8.54 15.73
C GLU A 33 -3.48 -8.72 14.42
N ASN A 34 -2.34 -8.06 14.33
CA ASN A 34 -1.43 -8.27 13.22
C ASN A 34 -0.86 -9.69 13.26
N ILE A 35 -0.80 -10.32 12.09
CA ILE A 35 -0.08 -11.59 11.92
C ILE A 35 1.38 -11.25 11.57
N TRP A 36 2.31 -11.70 12.41
CA TRP A 36 3.74 -11.43 12.25
C TRP A 36 4.53 -12.70 11.92
N PRO A 37 5.66 -12.60 11.20
CA PRO A 37 6.63 -13.68 11.13
C PRO A 37 7.10 -14.11 12.53
N LYS A 38 7.52 -15.37 12.68
CA LYS A 38 8.08 -15.84 13.95
C LYS A 38 9.39 -15.10 14.25
N THR A 39 9.69 -14.91 15.53
CA THR A 39 10.86 -14.14 15.97
C THR A 39 12.20 -14.79 15.63
N ASP A 40 12.19 -16.10 15.36
CA ASP A 40 13.34 -16.92 14.97
C ASP A 40 13.39 -17.22 13.46
N GLU A 41 12.48 -16.62 12.67
CA GLU A 41 12.49 -16.77 11.22
C GLU A 41 13.71 -16.06 10.62
N LYS A 42 14.60 -16.84 9.99
CA LYS A 42 15.85 -16.31 9.42
C LYS A 42 15.55 -15.32 8.30
N ARG A 43 16.34 -14.24 8.21
CA ARG A 43 16.27 -13.15 7.21
C ARG A 43 15.16 -12.12 7.43
N VAL A 44 14.29 -12.29 8.43
CA VAL A 44 13.24 -11.32 8.80
C VAL A 44 13.30 -10.93 10.28
N GLU A 45 14.47 -11.09 10.89
CA GLU A 45 14.73 -10.73 12.28
C GLU A 45 14.44 -9.23 12.50
N GLY A 46 13.72 -8.91 13.58
CA GLY A 46 13.35 -7.53 13.89
C GLY A 46 12.24 -6.92 13.02
N PHE A 47 11.65 -7.67 12.08
CA PHE A 47 10.62 -7.17 11.16
C PHE A 47 9.46 -6.48 11.87
N LYS A 48 8.86 -7.14 12.88
CA LYS A 48 7.75 -6.58 13.67
C LYS A 48 8.12 -5.22 14.26
N GLN A 49 9.26 -5.15 14.96
CA GLN A 49 9.70 -3.95 15.65
C GLN A 49 10.00 -2.81 14.66
N ALA A 50 10.67 -3.13 13.54
CA ALA A 50 10.95 -2.16 12.49
C ALA A 50 9.66 -1.61 11.87
N PHE A 51 8.70 -2.48 11.60
CA PHE A 51 7.42 -2.11 11.00
C PHE A 51 6.55 -1.26 11.94
N GLU A 52 6.48 -1.61 13.23
CA GLU A 52 5.76 -0.84 14.24
C GLU A 52 6.38 0.56 14.45
N ASN A 53 7.71 0.68 14.35
CA ASN A 53 8.40 1.97 14.47
C ASN A 53 8.03 2.96 13.36
N LEU A 54 7.56 2.50 12.19
CA LEU A 54 7.08 3.36 11.10
C LEU A 54 5.81 4.12 11.50
N GLY A 55 5.04 3.65 12.49
CA GLY A 55 3.86 4.32 13.03
C GLY A 55 4.15 5.55 13.90
N GLY A 56 5.43 5.82 14.20
CA GLY A 56 5.87 6.95 15.03
C GLY A 56 5.60 6.76 16.54
N LYS A 57 6.14 7.62 17.40
CA LYS A 57 5.95 7.57 18.88
C LYS A 57 5.03 8.67 19.44
N ARG A 58 4.40 9.48 18.60
CA ARG A 58 3.69 10.70 19.03
C ARG A 58 2.18 10.54 19.04
N GLU A 59 1.58 10.91 20.17
CA GLU A 59 0.14 11.12 20.32
C GLU A 59 -0.29 12.31 19.46
N GLN A 60 -0.96 12.05 18.34
CA GLN A 60 -1.72 13.10 17.65
C GLN A 60 -3.19 12.92 18.06
N ARG A 61 -3.95 14.02 18.13
CA ARG A 61 -5.42 13.95 18.16
C ARG A 61 -5.86 13.48 16.77
N PHE A 62 -5.91 12.17 16.58
CA PHE A 62 -5.94 11.58 15.25
C PHE A 62 -7.34 11.58 14.62
N ILE A 63 -7.47 12.28 13.49
CA ILE A 63 -8.45 11.94 12.45
C ILE A 63 -8.14 10.53 11.89
N PHE A 64 -6.87 10.08 11.98
CA PHE A 64 -6.39 8.80 11.44
C PHE A 64 -6.26 7.70 12.52
N LYS A 65 -7.37 7.07 12.91
CA LYS A 65 -7.35 6.04 13.96
C LYS A 65 -7.08 4.63 13.46
N THR A 66 -7.48 4.32 12.23
CA THR A 66 -7.39 2.96 11.66
C THR A 66 -6.25 2.83 10.65
N THR A 67 -5.16 3.57 10.87
CA THR A 67 -4.00 3.61 9.97
C THR A 67 -3.41 2.22 9.70
N LYS A 68 -3.25 1.92 8.42
CA LYS A 68 -2.64 0.69 7.92
C LYS A 68 -1.38 0.99 7.15
N ALA A 69 -0.41 0.09 7.21
CA ALA A 69 0.72 0.10 6.30
C ALA A 69 0.77 -1.18 5.48
N ARG A 70 1.32 -1.06 4.27
CA ARG A 70 1.57 -2.16 3.35
C ARG A 70 3.00 -2.08 2.86
N LEU A 71 3.77 -3.12 3.14
CA LEU A 71 5.05 -3.39 2.46
C LEU A 71 4.76 -4.25 1.24
N LEU A 72 5.22 -3.80 0.08
CA LEU A 72 5.06 -4.52 -1.17
C LEU A 72 6.43 -4.98 -1.67
N HIS A 73 6.53 -6.28 -1.94
CA HIS A 73 7.65 -6.92 -2.59
C HIS A 73 7.22 -7.42 -3.96
N TYR A 74 7.79 -6.87 -5.02
CA TYR A 74 7.58 -7.36 -6.38
C TYR A 74 8.76 -8.27 -6.74
N PHE A 75 8.47 -9.55 -6.96
CA PHE A 75 9.48 -10.55 -7.25
C PHE A 75 10.11 -10.31 -8.63
N PRO A 76 11.38 -10.69 -8.84
CA PRO A 76 11.97 -10.70 -10.17
C PRO A 76 11.13 -11.54 -11.15
N PRO A 77 11.11 -11.18 -12.44
CA PRO A 77 10.53 -12.01 -13.50
C PRO A 77 11.19 -13.40 -13.55
N SER A 78 10.42 -14.42 -13.93
CA SER A 78 10.88 -15.82 -14.04
C SER A 78 10.10 -16.56 -15.13
N GLU A 79 10.44 -17.81 -15.43
CA GLU A 79 9.72 -18.59 -16.46
C GLU A 79 8.21 -18.73 -16.17
N GLY A 80 7.81 -18.76 -14.89
CA GLY A 80 6.41 -18.75 -14.47
C GLY A 80 5.79 -17.34 -14.32
N ASN A 81 6.57 -16.30 -14.63
CA ASN A 81 6.21 -14.89 -14.51
C ASN A 81 7.01 -14.06 -15.53
N VAL A 82 6.57 -14.11 -16.78
CA VAL A 82 7.24 -13.41 -17.88
C VAL A 82 6.96 -11.91 -17.77
N LEU A 83 7.97 -11.11 -18.13
CA LEU A 83 7.81 -9.67 -18.27
C LEU A 83 6.70 -9.36 -19.28
N PRO A 84 5.85 -8.35 -19.01
CA PRO A 84 4.84 -7.94 -19.95
C PRO A 84 5.53 -7.39 -21.21
N ALA A 85 4.99 -7.71 -22.39
CA ALA A 85 5.49 -7.16 -23.63
C ALA A 85 5.35 -5.63 -23.65
N ASP A 86 6.18 -4.94 -24.44
CA ASP A 86 6.21 -3.47 -24.44
C ASP A 86 4.86 -2.84 -24.85
N ASP A 87 4.09 -3.55 -25.67
CA ASP A 87 2.76 -3.20 -26.18
C ASP A 87 1.60 -3.59 -25.23
N GLU A 88 1.88 -4.26 -24.11
CA GLU A 88 0.85 -4.56 -23.13
C GLU A 88 0.34 -3.29 -22.41
N PRO A 89 -0.95 -3.28 -22.00
CA PRO A 89 -1.50 -2.22 -21.18
C PRO A 89 -0.68 -1.98 -19.90
N VAL A 90 -0.47 -0.71 -19.55
CA VAL A 90 0.33 -0.27 -18.38
C VAL A 90 -0.11 -0.88 -17.05
N ASP A 91 -1.37 -1.32 -16.96
CA ASP A 91 -2.04 -1.82 -15.77
C ASP A 91 -2.13 -3.36 -15.73
N SER A 92 -1.50 -4.07 -16.67
CA SER A 92 -1.55 -5.54 -16.76
C SER A 92 -1.03 -6.26 -15.51
N TRP A 93 -0.19 -5.60 -14.70
CA TRP A 93 0.42 -6.18 -13.49
C TRP A 93 -0.31 -5.83 -12.19
N CYS A 94 -0.52 -4.54 -11.97
CA CYS A 94 -1.32 -4.05 -10.86
C CYS A 94 -2.31 -3.07 -11.45
N GLY A 95 -3.54 -3.54 -11.66
CA GLY A 95 -4.64 -2.80 -12.26
C GLY A 95 -4.81 -1.40 -11.68
N PHE A 96 -5.40 -0.50 -12.47
CA PHE A 96 -5.85 0.79 -11.94
C PHE A 96 -6.79 0.57 -10.76
N HIS A 97 -6.50 1.25 -9.66
CA HIS A 97 -7.33 1.24 -8.46
C HIS A 97 -7.25 2.59 -7.76
N LEU A 98 -8.13 2.74 -6.78
CA LEU A 98 -8.12 3.83 -5.82
C LEU A 98 -7.79 3.27 -4.45
N ASP A 99 -7.12 4.09 -3.64
CA ASP A 99 -6.98 3.79 -2.23
C ASP A 99 -8.23 4.28 -1.49
N HIS A 100 -8.83 3.42 -0.70
CA HIS A 100 -9.94 3.77 0.19
C HIS A 100 -9.54 4.61 1.43
N SER A 101 -8.34 5.23 1.44
CA SER A 101 -7.83 6.04 2.55
C SER A 101 -8.31 7.49 2.48
N LEU A 102 -8.00 8.31 3.49
CA LEU A 102 -8.05 9.77 3.32
C LEU A 102 -6.83 10.22 2.49
N LEU A 103 -5.65 9.86 3.00
CA LEU A 103 -4.37 10.08 2.34
C LEU A 103 -3.57 8.78 2.39
N THR A 104 -2.79 8.54 1.35
CA THR A 104 -1.76 7.50 1.35
C THR A 104 -0.39 8.14 1.22
N GLY A 105 0.46 7.93 2.22
CA GLY A 105 1.87 8.27 2.17
C GLY A 105 2.67 7.18 1.46
N LEU A 106 3.58 7.56 0.58
CA LEU A 106 4.39 6.66 -0.23
C LEU A 106 5.87 7.02 -0.09
N CYS A 107 6.69 6.02 0.18
CA CYS A 107 8.14 6.14 0.04
C CYS A 107 8.57 5.94 -1.43
N SER A 108 9.74 6.45 -1.80
CA SER A 108 10.37 6.07 -3.07
C SER A 108 10.56 4.54 -3.12
N ALA A 109 10.35 3.97 -4.30
CA ALA A 109 10.62 2.55 -4.53
C ALA A 109 12.13 2.27 -4.45
N MET A 110 12.48 1.11 -3.92
CA MET A 110 13.85 0.59 -3.93
C MET A 110 13.92 -0.61 -4.89
N PHE A 111 14.99 -0.71 -5.66
CA PHE A 111 15.26 -1.87 -6.49
C PHE A 111 16.45 -2.62 -5.91
N LEU A 112 16.29 -3.91 -5.68
CA LEU A 112 17.27 -4.73 -4.98
C LEU A 112 17.75 -5.86 -5.89
N ARG A 113 19.06 -5.95 -6.09
CA ARG A 113 19.71 -7.11 -6.73
C ARG A 113 20.15 -8.08 -5.64
N GLN A 114 19.79 -9.35 -5.80
CA GLN A 114 20.32 -10.42 -4.96
C GLN A 114 21.82 -10.60 -5.25
N ALA A 115 22.66 -10.53 -4.22
CA ALA A 115 24.09 -10.80 -4.34
C ALA A 115 24.42 -12.22 -3.85
N ASP A 116 25.51 -12.79 -4.36
CA ASP A 116 25.96 -14.16 -4.03
C ASP A 116 26.22 -14.38 -2.54
N ASN A 117 26.54 -13.30 -1.81
CA ASN A 117 26.75 -13.30 -0.37
C ASN A 117 25.45 -13.29 0.47
N GLY A 118 24.28 -13.27 -0.18
CA GLY A 118 22.97 -13.26 0.46
C GLY A 118 22.51 -11.90 0.99
N VAL A 119 23.29 -10.83 0.81
CA VAL A 119 22.91 -9.47 1.21
C VAL A 119 22.47 -8.70 -0.04
N PRO A 120 21.20 -8.27 -0.13
CA PRO A 120 20.72 -7.53 -1.30
C PRO A 120 21.40 -6.15 -1.41
N THR A 121 21.66 -5.73 -2.64
CA THR A 121 22.24 -4.41 -2.96
C THR A 121 21.23 -3.51 -3.64
N ILE A 122 21.18 -2.23 -3.26
CA ILE A 122 20.33 -1.24 -3.92
C ILE A 122 20.92 -0.91 -5.29
N VAL A 123 20.11 -1.03 -6.33
CA VAL A 123 20.48 -0.75 -7.72
C VAL A 123 19.52 0.23 -8.36
N PRO A 124 19.88 0.89 -9.49
CA PRO A 124 18.93 1.63 -10.29
C PRO A 124 17.79 0.75 -10.82
N SER A 125 16.68 1.37 -11.19
CA SER A 125 15.60 0.63 -11.87
C SER A 125 16.13 -0.01 -13.16
N PRO A 126 15.86 -1.31 -13.40
CA PRO A 126 16.32 -1.97 -14.63
C PRO A 126 15.58 -1.50 -15.87
N SER A 127 14.45 -0.80 -15.70
CA SER A 127 13.60 -0.35 -16.81
C SER A 127 13.11 1.06 -16.57
N THR A 128 13.22 1.91 -17.59
CA THR A 128 12.63 3.25 -17.58
C THR A 128 11.10 3.21 -17.58
N ALA A 129 10.47 2.07 -17.87
CA ALA A 129 9.02 1.87 -17.79
C ALA A 129 8.53 1.30 -16.45
N SER A 130 9.44 0.79 -15.60
CA SER A 130 9.06 0.28 -14.26
C SER A 130 8.69 1.43 -13.31
N GLY A 131 7.53 1.37 -12.66
CA GLY A 131 7.18 2.35 -11.63
C GLY A 131 5.68 2.53 -11.38
N LEU A 132 5.39 3.57 -10.60
CA LEU A 132 4.06 4.04 -10.29
C LEU A 132 3.55 4.93 -11.43
N TYR A 133 2.33 4.67 -11.89
CA TYR A 133 1.63 5.48 -12.86
C TYR A 133 0.32 5.97 -12.25
N ILE A 134 -0.03 7.22 -12.55
CA ILE A 134 -1.29 7.84 -12.13
C ILE A 134 -2.08 8.30 -13.35
N ARG A 135 -3.39 8.40 -13.20
CA ARG A 135 -4.23 9.17 -14.11
C ARG A 135 -4.47 10.55 -13.51
N THR A 136 -4.09 11.59 -14.23
CA THR A 136 -4.37 12.97 -13.82
C THR A 136 -5.87 13.27 -13.93
N ARG A 137 -6.31 14.41 -13.40
CA ARG A 137 -7.71 14.86 -13.54
C ARG A 137 -8.12 15.06 -15.00
N GLY A 138 -7.18 15.36 -15.89
CA GLY A 138 -7.40 15.46 -17.33
C GLY A 138 -7.47 14.10 -18.05
N GLY A 139 -7.30 12.99 -17.32
CA GLY A 139 -7.28 11.63 -17.86
C GLY A 139 -5.91 11.18 -18.37
N GLU A 140 -4.89 12.04 -18.30
CA GLU A 140 -3.55 11.75 -18.81
C GLU A 140 -2.84 10.72 -17.92
N LEU A 141 -2.16 9.77 -18.57
CA LEU A 141 -1.32 8.79 -17.90
C LEU A 141 0.05 9.40 -17.61
N THR A 142 0.43 9.51 -16.34
CA THR A 142 1.71 10.09 -15.91
C THR A 142 2.48 9.10 -15.06
N LYS A 143 3.75 8.86 -15.41
CA LYS A 143 4.68 8.12 -14.54
C LYS A 143 5.17 9.03 -13.43
N VAL A 144 5.05 8.59 -12.18
CA VAL A 144 5.47 9.36 -11.01
C VAL A 144 6.88 8.97 -10.59
N THR A 145 7.71 9.97 -10.33
CA THR A 145 9.03 9.81 -9.70
C THR A 145 9.00 10.46 -8.32
N ILE A 146 9.35 9.68 -7.29
CA ILE A 146 9.48 10.14 -5.91
C ILE A 146 11.00 10.21 -5.62
N PRO A 147 11.56 11.37 -5.23
CA PRO A 147 12.95 11.44 -4.80
C PRO A 147 13.24 10.55 -3.59
N ALA A 148 14.48 10.05 -3.47
CA ALA A 148 14.85 9.08 -2.43
C ALA A 148 14.70 9.61 -1.00
N ASP A 149 14.85 10.93 -0.82
CA ASP A 149 14.75 11.66 0.44
C ASP A 149 13.37 12.30 0.65
N SER A 150 12.38 11.91 -0.16
CA SER A 150 11.04 12.49 -0.16
C SER A 150 9.95 11.46 0.13
N LEU A 151 8.84 11.97 0.67
CA LEU A 151 7.58 11.25 0.75
C LEU A 151 6.60 11.87 -0.24
N ALA A 152 5.88 11.02 -0.98
CA ALA A 152 4.74 11.46 -1.76
C ALA A 152 3.45 11.19 -1.00
N PHE A 153 2.43 12.02 -1.26
CA PHE A 153 1.09 11.85 -0.71
C PHE A 153 0.08 11.81 -1.85
N GLN A 154 -0.75 10.78 -1.86
CA GLN A 154 -1.89 10.67 -2.76
C GLN A 154 -3.20 10.73 -1.98
N THR A 155 -4.23 11.23 -2.64
CA THR A 155 -5.60 11.33 -2.12
C THR A 155 -6.36 10.03 -2.34
N GLY A 156 -7.11 9.59 -1.33
CA GLY A 156 -7.95 8.40 -1.39
C GLY A 156 -9.45 8.72 -1.44
N GLU A 157 -10.27 7.70 -1.66
CA GLU A 157 -11.72 7.80 -1.86
C GLU A 157 -12.45 8.35 -0.65
N ALA A 158 -12.01 8.01 0.56
CA ALA A 158 -12.62 8.56 1.76
C ALA A 158 -12.45 10.08 1.81
N LEU A 159 -11.32 10.62 1.32
CA LEU A 159 -11.10 12.06 1.25
C LEU A 159 -11.99 12.71 0.18
N GLU A 160 -12.19 12.01 -0.94
CA GLU A 160 -13.12 12.47 -1.96
C GLU A 160 -14.55 12.60 -1.42
N LEU A 161 -15.02 11.61 -0.67
CA LEU A 161 -16.35 11.63 -0.05
C LEU A 161 -16.50 12.76 0.96
N VAL A 162 -15.57 12.90 1.92
CA VAL A 162 -15.68 13.95 2.96
C VAL A 162 -15.55 15.37 2.40
N THR A 163 -14.93 15.52 1.23
CA THR A 163 -14.77 16.82 0.58
C THR A 163 -15.84 17.11 -0.47
N ASP A 164 -16.83 16.23 -0.62
CA ASP A 164 -17.89 16.34 -1.62
C ASP A 164 -17.30 16.49 -3.04
N GLY A 165 -16.30 15.66 -3.34
CA GLY A 165 -15.63 15.62 -4.65
C GLY A 165 -14.61 16.72 -4.91
N LYS A 166 -14.38 17.66 -3.99
CA LYS A 166 -13.42 18.78 -4.20
C LYS A 166 -11.98 18.28 -4.29
N LEU A 167 -11.63 17.24 -3.51
CA LEU A 167 -10.36 16.53 -3.62
C LEU A 167 -10.61 15.13 -4.17
N LYS A 168 -10.33 14.94 -5.45
CA LYS A 168 -10.50 13.64 -6.12
C LYS A 168 -9.46 12.63 -5.67
N ALA A 169 -9.87 11.38 -5.46
CA ALA A 169 -8.97 10.26 -5.28
C ALA A 169 -8.12 10.06 -6.55
N THR A 170 -6.89 9.60 -6.40
CA THR A 170 -5.94 9.50 -7.52
C THR A 170 -5.89 8.07 -8.06
N PRO A 171 -6.44 7.77 -9.27
CA PRO A 171 -6.33 6.45 -9.87
C PRO A 171 -4.88 6.14 -10.21
N HIS A 172 -4.42 4.97 -9.79
CA HIS A 172 -3.01 4.60 -9.98
C HIS A 172 -2.83 3.10 -10.23
N CYS A 173 -1.74 2.78 -10.92
CA CYS A 173 -1.33 1.42 -11.24
C CYS A 173 0.19 1.30 -11.07
N VAL A 174 0.71 0.07 -11.02
CA VAL A 174 2.16 -0.18 -10.97
C VAL A 174 2.53 -1.08 -12.14
N ARG A 175 3.47 -0.61 -12.96
CA ARG A 175 4.06 -1.38 -14.07
C ARG A 175 5.43 -1.91 -13.67
N VAL A 176 5.71 -3.14 -14.05
CA VAL A 176 7.07 -3.69 -14.11
C VAL A 176 7.43 -3.79 -15.58
N GLY A 177 8.40 -2.99 -16.01
CA GLY A 177 8.89 -2.97 -17.38
C GLY A 177 10.07 -3.92 -17.57
N ALA A 178 10.27 -4.35 -18.81
CA ALA A 178 11.42 -5.15 -19.21
C ALA A 178 12.72 -4.33 -19.21
N GLY A 179 13.83 -4.99 -18.93
CA GLY A 179 15.15 -4.40 -18.89
C GLY A 179 16.23 -5.46 -18.73
N GLU A 180 17.44 -5.17 -19.21
CA GLU A 180 18.58 -6.07 -19.06
C GLU A 180 18.87 -6.31 -17.56
N GLY A 181 18.92 -7.57 -17.14
CA GLY A 181 19.17 -7.92 -15.75
C GLY A 181 17.96 -7.81 -14.82
N ALA A 182 16.75 -7.59 -15.34
CA ALA A 182 15.53 -7.49 -14.54
C ALA A 182 15.20 -8.80 -13.79
N GLU A 183 15.58 -9.95 -14.34
CA GLU A 183 15.36 -11.31 -13.82
C GLU A 183 16.01 -11.57 -12.46
N VAL A 184 16.91 -10.70 -12.00
CA VAL A 184 17.56 -10.79 -10.67
C VAL A 184 17.29 -9.57 -9.79
N ILE A 185 16.34 -8.71 -10.16
CA ILE A 185 16.02 -7.46 -9.45
C ILE A 185 14.59 -7.49 -8.91
N SER A 186 14.43 -7.34 -7.60
CA SER A 186 13.13 -7.09 -6.97
C SER A 186 12.84 -5.60 -6.84
N ARG A 187 11.57 -5.25 -6.66
CA ARG A 187 11.13 -3.88 -6.35
C ARG A 187 10.39 -3.87 -5.02
N GLU A 188 10.86 -3.02 -4.10
CA GLU A 188 10.24 -2.79 -2.80
C GLU A 188 9.56 -1.42 -2.76
N THR A 189 8.39 -1.33 -2.13
CA THR A 189 7.79 -0.03 -1.81
C THR A 189 6.97 -0.13 -0.53
N PHE A 190 6.85 1.02 0.16
CA PHE A 190 6.07 1.15 1.39
C PHE A 190 4.94 2.14 1.18
N ALA A 191 3.72 1.74 1.54
CA ALA A 191 2.52 2.56 1.52
C ALA A 191 1.91 2.66 2.91
N LEU A 192 1.53 3.87 3.32
CA LEU A 192 0.89 4.18 4.60
C LEU A 192 -0.49 4.78 4.35
N PHE A 193 -1.54 4.00 4.61
CA PHE A 193 -2.93 4.43 4.49
C PHE A 193 -3.39 5.11 5.77
N MET A 194 -3.58 6.42 5.71
CA MET A 194 -4.10 7.22 6.81
C MET A 194 -5.63 7.24 6.74
N GLN A 195 -6.27 6.54 7.68
CA GLN A 195 -7.68 6.16 7.59
C GLN A 195 -8.51 6.62 8.80
N PRO A 196 -9.77 7.08 8.61
CA PRO A 196 -10.66 7.51 9.68
C PRO A 196 -10.95 6.43 10.73
N ASP A 197 -11.53 6.81 11.87
CA ASP A 197 -12.20 5.85 12.74
C ASP A 197 -13.35 5.15 12.00
N THR A 198 -13.60 3.86 12.25
CA THR A 198 -14.69 3.12 11.56
C THR A 198 -16.08 3.70 11.80
N ASN A 199 -16.30 4.39 12.93
CA ASN A 199 -17.57 5.06 13.24
C ASN A 199 -17.60 6.52 12.77
N GLN A 200 -16.48 7.06 12.26
CA GLN A 200 -16.45 8.40 11.71
C GLN A 200 -17.38 8.45 10.49
N ARG A 201 -18.35 9.37 10.51
CA ARG A 201 -19.14 9.67 9.31
C ARG A 201 -18.25 10.29 8.26
N ILE A 202 -18.30 9.73 7.04
CA ILE A 202 -17.56 10.25 5.88
C ILE A 202 -18.47 10.75 4.77
N SER A 203 -19.77 10.48 4.87
CA SER A 203 -20.82 11.06 4.05
C SER A 203 -22.08 11.30 4.91
N ALA A 204 -23.14 11.84 4.32
CA ALA A 204 -24.42 12.00 5.00
C ALA A 204 -25.02 10.64 5.43
N SER A 205 -24.78 9.59 4.65
CA SER A 205 -25.42 8.27 4.80
C SER A 205 -24.51 7.20 5.40
N GLU A 206 -23.19 7.34 5.33
CA GLU A 206 -22.25 6.25 5.65
C GLU A 206 -21.13 6.66 6.62
N THR A 207 -20.75 5.73 7.49
CA THR A 207 -19.48 5.77 8.24
C THR A 207 -18.34 5.17 7.41
N PHE A 208 -17.10 5.48 7.81
CA PHE A 208 -15.92 4.91 7.16
C PHE A 208 -15.93 3.38 7.18
N GLY A 209 -16.37 2.75 8.27
CA GLY A 209 -16.47 1.30 8.38
C GLY A 209 -17.54 0.68 7.46
N GLN A 210 -18.63 1.38 7.18
CA GLN A 210 -19.64 0.93 6.21
C GLN A 210 -19.10 1.04 4.78
N PHE A 211 -18.49 2.18 4.47
CA PHE A 211 -17.82 2.43 3.20
C PHE A 211 -16.73 1.39 2.92
N SER A 212 -15.84 1.11 3.88
CA SER A 212 -14.75 0.17 3.70
C SER A 212 -15.25 -1.24 3.42
N LYS A 213 -16.28 -1.70 4.13
CA LYS A 213 -16.92 -3.01 3.88
C LYS A 213 -17.47 -3.14 2.48
N ARG A 214 -18.15 -2.09 2.00
CA ARG A 214 -18.67 -2.06 0.64
C ARG A 214 -17.54 -2.14 -0.40
N VAL A 215 -16.48 -1.36 -0.23
CA VAL A 215 -15.29 -1.43 -1.11
C VAL A 215 -14.65 -2.83 -1.07
N PHE A 216 -14.54 -3.45 0.11
CA PHE A 216 -14.01 -4.82 0.22
C PHE A 216 -14.90 -5.85 -0.48
N ALA A 217 -16.23 -5.76 -0.33
CA ALA A 217 -17.14 -6.65 -1.03
C ALA A 217 -16.98 -6.54 -2.55
N GLU A 218 -16.95 -5.31 -3.08
CA GLU A 218 -16.73 -5.03 -4.51
C GLU A 218 -15.39 -5.58 -5.05
N HIS A 219 -14.35 -5.68 -4.23
CA HIS A 219 -13.00 -6.07 -4.67
C HIS A 219 -12.61 -7.52 -4.32
N TYR A 220 -13.30 -8.18 -3.38
CA TYR A 220 -12.89 -9.48 -2.84
C TYR A 220 -13.98 -10.57 -2.85
N GLU A 221 -15.26 -10.26 -3.11
CA GLU A 221 -16.32 -11.30 -3.17
C GLU A 221 -16.35 -12.11 -4.48
N ASP A 222 -15.74 -11.62 -5.57
CA ASP A 222 -15.58 -12.41 -6.81
C ASP A 222 -14.50 -13.51 -6.72
N LYS A 223 -13.97 -13.81 -5.53
CA LYS A 223 -12.88 -14.79 -5.31
C LYS A 223 -13.13 -15.82 -4.20
N MET A 224 -14.37 -15.99 -3.74
CA MET A 224 -14.75 -17.12 -2.87
C MET A 224 -15.63 -18.13 -3.61
#